data_AF-A0A345QNM5-F1
#
_entry.id   AF-A0A345QNM5-F1
#
_cell.length_a   1.000
_cell.length_b   1.000
_cell.length_c   1.000
_cell.angle_alpha   90.00
_cell.angle_beta   90.00
_cell.angle_gamma   90.00
#
_symmetry.space_group_name_H-M   'P 1'
#
loop_
_entity.id
_entity.type
_entity.pdbx_description
1 polymer ?
#
loop_
_entity_poly.entity_id
_entity_poly.type
_entity_poly.pdbx_seq_one_letter_code
_entity_poly.pdbx_strand_id
1 'polypeptide(L)'
;MFGVVLWSDVEDRKAVFWCEDHGDLAFYQEVESPLINGDFFDAGDMVHFDVFVHQRLRKASNAHLVQEGACEGLPNDLRGTAVKEPPLTRPHHQASATVLPFVPPARMHADSENRLKA
;
A
#
# COMPACT_ATOMS: atom_id res chain seq x y z
N MET A 1 0.50 2.51 -16.97
CA MET A 1 1.82 2.24 -16.37
C MET A 1 1.79 0.85 -15.77
N PHE A 2 2.84 0.05 -15.96
CA PHE A 2 2.96 -1.25 -15.31
C PHE A 2 3.72 -1.17 -13.99
N GLY A 3 3.44 -2.13 -13.12
CA GLY A 3 4.16 -2.30 -11.88
C GLY A 3 3.84 -3.63 -11.21
N VAL A 4 4.62 -3.94 -10.18
CA VAL A 4 4.46 -5.14 -9.37
C VAL A 4 3.96 -4.77 -7.98
N VAL A 5 3.02 -5.55 -7.46
CA VAL A 5 2.46 -5.37 -6.13
C VAL A 5 3.48 -5.81 -5.09
N LEU A 6 3.91 -4.88 -4.22
CA LEU A 6 4.83 -5.17 -3.13
C LEU A 6 4.09 -5.61 -1.87
N TRP A 7 2.90 -5.04 -1.67
CA TRP A 7 2.06 -5.25 -0.50
C TRP A 7 0.64 -4.87 -0.83
N SER A 8 -0.31 -5.58 -0.21
CA SER A 8 -1.73 -5.31 -0.27
C SER A 8 -2.39 -5.57 1.09
N ASP A 9 -3.49 -4.87 1.32
CA ASP A 9 -4.45 -5.13 2.39
C ASP A 9 -5.82 -5.28 1.74
N VAL A 10 -6.37 -6.48 1.82
CA VAL A 10 -7.64 -6.85 1.19
C VAL A 10 -8.82 -6.24 1.95
N GLU A 11 -8.71 -6.09 3.27
CA GLU A 11 -9.79 -5.54 4.11
C GLU A 11 -9.94 -4.04 3.83
N ASP A 12 -8.82 -3.31 3.84
CA ASP A 12 -8.80 -1.87 3.59
C ASP A 12 -8.74 -1.51 2.10
N ARG A 13 -8.60 -2.50 1.20
CA ARG A 13 -8.41 -2.35 -0.26
C ARG A 13 -7.30 -1.37 -0.63
N LYS A 14 -6.16 -1.52 0.04
CA LYS A 14 -4.93 -0.72 -0.14
C LYS A 14 -3.85 -1.55 -0.76
N ALA A 15 -3.01 -0.94 -1.60
CA ALA A 15 -1.82 -1.59 -2.11
C ALA A 15 -0.68 -0.62 -2.37
N VAL A 16 0.54 -1.14 -2.42
CA VAL A 16 1.74 -0.41 -2.79
C VAL A 16 2.37 -1.09 -3.99
N PHE A 17 2.60 -0.31 -5.05
CA PHE A 17 3.16 -0.80 -6.30
C PHE A 17 4.59 -0.30 -6.50
N TRP A 18 5.46 -1.20 -6.94
CA TRP A 18 6.73 -0.83 -7.53
C TRP A 18 6.56 -0.62 -9.03
N CYS A 19 7.03 0.51 -9.48
CA CYS A 19 6.76 1.08 -10.80
C CYS A 19 7.79 0.60 -11.84
N GLU A 20 7.37 0.39 -13.10
CA GLU A 20 8.27 0.03 -14.21
C GLU A 20 9.35 1.09 -14.49
N ASP A 21 9.14 2.34 -14.07
CA ASP A 21 10.11 3.43 -14.15
C ASP A 21 11.21 3.36 -13.07
N HIS A 22 11.13 2.37 -12.17
CA HIS A 22 11.99 2.19 -11.00
C HIS A 22 12.09 3.43 -10.09
N GLY A 23 11.12 4.35 -10.17
CA GLY A 23 11.05 5.55 -9.35
C GLY A 23 10.37 5.31 -8.01
N ASP A 24 9.77 6.37 -7.47
CA ASP A 24 9.02 6.29 -6.21
C ASP A 24 7.86 5.29 -6.30
N LEU A 25 7.55 4.68 -5.16
CA LEU A 25 6.42 3.76 -5.01
C LEU A 25 5.09 4.49 -5.22
N ALA A 26 4.11 3.78 -5.79
CA ALA A 26 2.77 4.29 -5.96
C ALA A 26 1.81 3.68 -4.92
N PHE A 27 1.07 4.54 -4.21
CA PHE A 27 0.02 4.11 -3.28
C PHE A 27 -1.33 4.00 -3.98
N TYR A 28 -1.95 2.84 -3.89
CA TYR A 28 -3.29 2.56 -4.38
C TYR A 28 -4.28 2.43 -3.22
N GLN A 29 -5.46 3.02 -3.40
CA GLN A 29 -6.61 2.85 -2.54
C GLN A 29 -7.81 2.75 -3.46
N GLU A 30 -8.50 1.62 -3.43
CA GLU A 30 -9.78 1.50 -4.11
C GLU A 30 -10.81 2.37 -3.37
N VAL A 31 -11.50 3.24 -4.11
CA VAL A 31 -12.61 4.02 -3.55
C VAL A 31 -13.78 3.08 -3.39
N GLU A 32 -14.33 2.98 -2.17
CA GLU A 32 -15.44 2.09 -1.83
C GLU A 32 -16.56 2.16 -2.89
N SER A 33 -16.62 1.14 -3.74
CA SER A 33 -17.75 0.88 -4.61
C SER A 33 -18.50 -0.30 -4.01
N PRO A 34 -19.75 -0.12 -3.57
CA PRO A 34 -20.53 -1.15 -2.85
C PRO A 34 -20.85 -2.41 -3.69
N LEU A 35 -20.28 -2.55 -4.90
CA LEU A 35 -20.60 -3.58 -5.87
C LEU A 35 -19.41 -4.50 -6.21
N ILE A 36 -18.20 -4.24 -5.70
CA ILE A 36 -17.01 -4.99 -6.10
C ILE A 36 -16.71 -6.10 -5.09
N ASN A 37 -17.43 -7.20 -5.19
CA ASN A 37 -17.08 -8.48 -4.57
C ASN A 37 -16.11 -9.23 -5.51
N GLY A 38 -14.88 -8.74 -5.63
CA GLY A 38 -13.85 -9.34 -6.47
C GLY A 38 -12.56 -9.54 -5.68
N ASP A 39 -11.78 -10.52 -6.10
CA ASP A 39 -10.42 -10.74 -5.63
C ASP A 39 -9.60 -9.44 -5.79
N PHE A 40 -8.82 -9.13 -4.77
CA PHE A 40 -7.94 -7.96 -4.78
C PHE A 40 -6.55 -8.35 -5.32
N PHE A 41 -5.52 -7.55 -5.05
CA PHE A 41 -4.17 -7.88 -5.45
C PHE A 41 -3.42 -8.66 -4.38
N ASP A 42 -2.52 -9.53 -4.81
CA ASP A 42 -1.53 -10.21 -3.98
C ASP A 42 -0.11 -9.71 -4.27
N ALA A 43 0.78 -9.82 -3.29
CA ALA A 43 2.17 -9.45 -3.46
C ALA A 43 2.85 -10.35 -4.51
N GLY A 44 3.51 -9.73 -5.50
CA GLY A 44 4.07 -10.41 -6.66
C GLY A 44 3.22 -10.32 -7.92
N ASP A 45 1.99 -9.81 -7.84
CA ASP A 45 1.14 -9.61 -9.02
C ASP A 45 1.65 -8.48 -9.91
N MET A 46 1.47 -8.63 -11.22
CA MET A 46 1.66 -7.57 -12.20
C MET A 46 0.35 -6.82 -12.40
N VAL A 47 0.40 -5.51 -12.28
CA VAL A 47 -0.74 -4.61 -12.43
C VAL A 47 -0.46 -3.52 -13.45
N HIS A 48 -1.53 -3.02 -14.06
CA HIS A 48 -1.51 -1.80 -14.87
C HIS A 48 -2.43 -0.75 -14.25
N PHE A 49 -1.95 0.48 -14.18
CA PHE A 49 -2.63 1.59 -13.49
C PHE A 49 -2.26 2.94 -14.10
N ASP A 50 -3.04 3.95 -13.75
CA ASP A 50 -2.73 5.36 -13.98
C ASP A 50 -2.01 5.94 -12.76
N VAL A 51 -1.08 6.87 -12.99
CA VAL A 51 -0.34 7.54 -11.92
C VAL A 51 -0.61 9.03 -11.90
N PHE A 52 -0.80 9.56 -10.70
CA PHE A 52 -0.86 10.98 -10.44
C PHE A 52 -0.16 11.33 -9.12
N VAL A 53 0.29 12.57 -8.97
CA VAL A 53 0.93 13.04 -7.73
C VAL A 53 -0.05 13.91 -6.96
N HIS A 54 -0.29 13.57 -5.69
CA HIS A 54 -1.10 14.35 -4.78
C HIS A 54 -0.33 14.62 -3.49
N GLN A 55 -0.14 15.89 -3.12
CA GLN A 55 0.60 16.28 -1.92
C GLN A 55 1.99 15.62 -1.79
N ARG A 56 2.72 15.48 -2.91
CA ARG A 56 4.03 14.79 -3.02
C ARG A 56 3.99 13.27 -2.83
N LEU A 57 2.81 12.67 -2.70
CA LEU A 57 2.63 11.22 -2.74
C LEU A 57 2.25 10.81 -4.17
N ARG A 58 2.99 9.85 -4.73
CA ARG A 58 2.60 9.18 -5.98
C ARG A 58 1.45 8.24 -5.68
N LYS A 59 0.30 8.46 -6.34
CA LYS A 59 -0.92 7.66 -6.18
C LYS A 59 -1.22 6.93 -7.47
N ALA A 60 -1.79 5.73 -7.32
CA ALA A 60 -2.31 4.93 -8.41
C ALA A 60 -3.84 5.02 -8.45
N SER A 61 -4.41 4.93 -9.65
CA SER A 61 -5.85 4.80 -9.90
C SER A 61 -6.11 3.85 -11.06
N ASN A 62 -7.35 3.37 -11.19
CA ASN A 62 -7.78 2.48 -12.27
C ASN A 62 -6.87 1.23 -12.40
N ALA A 63 -6.42 0.72 -11.24
CA ALA A 63 -5.53 -0.42 -11.20
C ALA A 63 -6.30 -1.69 -11.61
N HIS A 64 -5.69 -2.48 -12.48
CA HIS A 64 -6.20 -3.78 -12.89
C HIS A 64 -5.07 -4.80 -12.94
N LEU A 65 -5.42 -6.03 -12.59
CA LEU A 65 -4.51 -7.18 -12.66
C LEU A 65 -4.21 -7.51 -14.12
N VAL A 66 -2.93 -7.68 -14.42
CA VAL A 66 -2.42 -8.08 -15.74
C VAL A 66 -2.01 -9.53 -15.70
N GLN A 67 -1.31 -9.94 -14.64
CA GLN A 67 -0.85 -11.31 -14.44
C GLN A 67 -0.66 -11.59 -12.95
N GLU A 68 -1.30 -12.65 -12.46
CA GLU A 68 -1.11 -13.18 -11.11
C GLU A 68 0.30 -13.76 -10.96
N GLY A 69 0.94 -13.53 -9.82
CA GLY A 69 2.21 -14.18 -9.48
C GLY A 69 3.35 -13.92 -10.46
N ALA A 70 3.34 -12.80 -11.20
CA ALA A 70 4.42 -12.47 -12.14
C ALA A 70 5.81 -12.45 -11.45
N CYS A 71 5.85 -12.18 -10.15
CA CYS A 71 7.02 -12.23 -9.31
C CYS A 71 6.75 -12.93 -7.96
N GLU A 72 6.31 -14.21 -7.96
CA GLU A 72 6.01 -15.00 -6.75
C GLU A 72 7.12 -14.99 -5.68
N GLY A 73 8.39 -14.94 -6.09
CA GLY A 73 9.54 -14.90 -5.18
C GLY A 73 9.79 -13.54 -4.52
N LEU A 74 9.20 -12.46 -5.05
CA LEU A 74 9.55 -11.09 -4.70
C LEU A 74 9.43 -10.79 -3.19
N PRO A 75 8.36 -11.19 -2.48
CA PRO A 75 8.28 -10.92 -1.04
C PRO A 75 9.42 -11.57 -0.25
N ASN A 76 9.86 -12.77 -0.66
CA ASN A 76 10.96 -13.49 -0.02
C ASN A 76 12.31 -12.90 -0.40
N ASP A 77 12.50 -12.56 -1.68
CA ASP A 77 13.73 -11.96 -2.17
C ASP A 77 13.97 -10.60 -1.51
N LEU A 78 12.95 -9.74 -1.45
CA LEU A 78 13.03 -8.46 -0.74
C LEU A 78 13.39 -8.66 0.74
N ARG A 79 12.79 -9.65 1.40
CA ARG A 79 13.12 -9.98 2.80
C ARG A 79 14.55 -10.47 2.96
N GLY A 80 15.08 -11.23 2.00
CA GLY A 80 16.47 -11.68 1.99
C GLY A 80 17.47 -10.54 1.77
N THR A 81 17.10 -9.54 0.97
CA THR A 81 17.92 -8.33 0.73
C THR A 81 17.83 -7.28 1.83
N ALA A 82 16.83 -7.38 2.72
CA ALA A 82 16.75 -6.56 3.93
C ALA A 82 17.84 -6.99 4.92
N VAL A 83 19.09 -6.65 4.59
CA VAL A 83 20.24 -6.79 5.48
C VAL A 83 19.88 -6.08 6.78
N LYS A 84 19.92 -6.80 7.91
CA LYS A 84 20.02 -6.19 9.23
C LYS A 84 21.35 -5.45 9.26
N GLU A 85 21.39 -4.23 8.75
CA GLU A 85 22.49 -3.34 9.09
C GLU A 85 22.48 -3.22 10.63
N PRO A 86 23.57 -3.56 11.33
CA PRO A 86 23.77 -3.02 12.66
C PRO A 86 23.68 -1.50 12.51
N PRO A 87 23.10 -0.76 13.46
CA PRO A 87 22.76 0.65 13.28
C PRO A 87 24.00 1.42 12.84
N LEU A 88 24.14 1.63 11.53
CA LEU A 88 25.24 2.40 10.98
C LEU A 88 24.92 3.85 11.32
N THR A 89 25.89 4.48 11.95
CA THR A 89 25.89 5.90 12.27
C THR A 89 25.66 6.66 10.97
N ARG A 90 24.49 7.28 10.87
CA ARG A 90 23.95 7.93 9.66
C ARG A 90 24.95 8.92 9.06
N PRO A 91 25.32 8.82 7.77
CA PRO A 91 25.64 9.99 6.98
C PRO A 91 24.36 10.53 6.36
N HIS A 92 24.23 11.84 6.44
CA HIS A 92 23.13 12.66 5.96
C HIS A 92 23.06 12.70 4.42
N HIS A 93 21.86 12.94 3.89
CA HIS A 93 21.50 13.25 2.50
C HIS A 93 21.29 12.08 1.52
N GLN A 94 20.03 11.63 1.44
CA GLN A 94 19.22 11.68 0.21
C GLN A 94 17.74 11.64 0.61
N ALA A 95 16.88 12.27 -0.19
CA ALA A 95 15.50 12.67 0.09
C ALA A 95 14.75 11.79 1.10
N SER A 96 14.24 12.42 2.16
CA SER A 96 13.55 11.76 3.28
C SER A 96 12.41 10.87 2.78
N ALA A 97 12.62 9.55 2.82
CA ALA A 97 11.51 8.62 2.81
C ALA A 97 10.64 8.93 4.04
N THR A 98 9.45 9.48 3.80
CA THR A 98 8.48 9.73 4.88
C THR A 98 7.89 8.38 5.28
N VAL A 99 8.29 7.88 6.45
CA VAL A 99 7.59 6.76 7.08
C VAL A 99 6.20 7.25 7.47
N LEU A 100 5.16 6.76 6.79
CA LEU A 100 3.78 7.03 7.18
C LEU A 100 3.50 6.28 8.49
N PRO A 101 3.14 6.98 9.57
CA PRO A 101 2.80 6.31 10.82
C PRO A 101 1.51 5.51 10.62
N PHE A 102 1.51 4.24 11.03
CA PHE A 102 0.28 3.47 11.19
C PHE A 102 -0.49 4.07 12.37
N VAL A 103 -1.52 4.85 12.08
CA VAL A 103 -2.49 5.28 13.10
C VAL A 103 -3.54 4.18 13.16
N PRO A 104 -3.64 3.41 14.27
CA PRO A 104 -4.75 2.47 14.43
C PRO A 104 -6.05 3.25 14.30
N PRO A 105 -7.08 2.72 13.61
CA PRO A 105 -8.37 3.40 13.55
C PRO A 105 -8.83 3.71 14.97
N ALA A 106 -9.13 4.98 15.23
CA ALA A 106 -9.64 5.41 16.51
C ALA A 106 -10.89 4.59 16.80
N ARG A 107 -10.86 3.79 17.87
CA ARG A 107 -12.04 3.08 18.38
C ARG A 107 -13.12 4.13 18.60
N MET A 108 -14.10 4.21 17.70
CA MET A 108 -15.31 4.97 17.97
C MET A 108 -15.97 4.29 19.18
N HIS A 109 -15.88 4.96 20.33
CA HIS A 109 -16.63 4.60 21.52
C HIS A 109 -18.11 4.60 21.16
N ALA A 110 -18.69 3.40 21.03
CA ALA A 110 -20.12 3.22 21.14
C ALA A 110 -20.50 3.48 22.60
N ASP A 111 -20.71 4.76 22.93
CA ASP A 111 -21.30 5.17 24.19
C ASP A 111 -22.55 5.98 23.88
N SER A 112 -23.62 5.25 23.59
CA SER A 112 -24.96 5.82 23.41
C SER A 112 -26.00 4.90 24.05
N GLU A 113 -25.88 4.69 25.35
CA GLU A 113 -27.00 4.25 26.18
C GLU A 113 -26.99 4.96 27.53
N ASN A 114 -27.55 6.19 27.59
CA ASN A 114 -28.27 6.60 28.78
C ASN A 114 -29.34 7.67 28.52
N ARG A 115 -30.43 7.55 29.29
CA ARG A 115 -31.56 8.48 29.52
C ARG A 115 -32.70 8.47 28.50
N LEU A 116 -33.71 7.65 28.81
CA LEU A 116 -35.14 8.05 28.85
C LEU A 116 -35.94 6.95 29.58
N LYS A 117 -35.98 7.00 30.91
CA LYS A 117 -37.12 6.54 31.73
C LYS A 117 -37.19 7.38 33.01
N ALA A 118 -38.05 8.38 32.97
CA ALA A 118 -38.71 9.00 34.11
C ALA A 118 -40.14 9.32 33.65
#